data_AF-A0A380P3S7-F1
#
_entry.id   AF-A0A380P3S7-F1
#
_cell.length_a   1.000
_cell.length_b   1.000
_cell.length_c   1.000
_cell.angle_alpha   90.00
_cell.angle_beta   90.00
_cell.angle_gamma   90.00
#
_symmetry.space_group_name_H-M   'P 1'
#
loop_
_entity.id
_entity.type
_entity.pdbx_description
1 polymer ?
#
loop_
_entity_poly.entity_id
_entity_poly.type
_entity_poly.pdbx_seq_one_letter_code
_entity_poly.pdbx_strand_id
1 'polypeptide(L)'
;MDPDADRMGVAVRQPDGTYTLLSGNQIAAVLLNYILTAKADAGTLPENGAVVKSIVSSEFATAIADHYDMATISVLTGFKYIAEQIQHFEDTDEHSFLFGFEESYGYLMKSFTRDKDSIQATVMLAEVAAFYKSQDMTLYDGLQELFAQYGYFDEETNQ
;
A
#
# COMPACT_ATOMS: atom_id res chain seq x y z
N MET A 1 0.21 -13.51 8.49
CA MET A 1 -1.14 -13.16 8.97
C MET A 1 -1.18 -13.38 10.47
N ASP A 2 -1.80 -12.46 11.20
CA ASP A 2 -2.16 -12.64 12.60
C ASP A 2 -3.43 -13.50 12.74
N PRO A 3 -3.79 -13.96 13.95
CA PRO A 3 -4.88 -14.92 14.17
C PRO A 3 -6.28 -14.40 13.80
N ASP A 4 -6.51 -13.09 13.83
CA ASP A 4 -7.74 -12.40 13.45
C ASP A 4 -7.77 -11.98 11.97
N ALA A 5 -6.67 -12.20 11.23
CA ALA A 5 -6.54 -11.92 9.80
C ALA A 5 -6.68 -10.44 9.41
N ASP A 6 -6.21 -9.56 10.29
CA ASP A 6 -6.18 -8.10 10.10
C ASP A 6 -4.80 -7.58 9.68
N ARG A 7 -3.71 -8.30 9.98
CA ARG A 7 -2.35 -7.89 9.66
C ARG A 7 -1.58 -8.87 8.80
N MET A 8 -0.80 -8.34 7.87
CA MET A 8 0.05 -9.13 6.96
C MET A 8 1.51 -8.65 6.97
N GLY A 9 2.42 -9.49 7.48
CA GLY A 9 3.86 -9.35 7.29
C GLY A 9 4.36 -10.13 6.05
N VAL A 10 5.44 -9.65 5.45
CA VAL A 10 6.02 -10.21 4.22
C VAL A 10 7.52 -10.42 4.40
N ALA A 11 7.99 -11.62 4.04
CA ALA A 11 9.41 -11.92 3.94
C ALA A 11 9.81 -12.08 2.47
N VAL A 12 10.81 -11.33 2.02
CA VAL A 12 11.34 -11.41 0.65
C VAL A 12 12.68 -12.11 0.63
N ARG A 13 12.90 -12.93 -0.41
CA ARG A 13 14.17 -13.63 -0.61
C ARG A 13 15.18 -12.67 -1.25
N GLN A 14 16.32 -12.51 -0.60
CA GLN A 14 17.45 -11.71 -1.06
C GLN A 14 18.29 -12.44 -2.12
N PRO A 15 19.14 -11.73 -2.89
CA PRO A 15 20.04 -12.34 -3.87
C PRO A 15 21.00 -13.40 -3.27
N ASP A 16 21.40 -13.23 -2.01
CA ASP A 16 22.23 -14.18 -1.27
C ASP A 16 21.46 -15.42 -0.76
N GLY A 17 20.15 -15.47 -1.01
CA GLY A 17 19.26 -16.56 -0.63
C GLY A 17 18.69 -16.45 0.79
N THR A 18 19.07 -15.44 1.57
CA THR A 18 18.46 -15.13 2.87
C THR A 18 17.07 -14.52 2.70
N TYR A 19 16.34 -14.36 3.80
CA TYR A 19 15.04 -13.68 3.81
C TYR A 19 15.09 -12.46 4.71
N THR A 20 14.50 -11.36 4.25
CA THR A 20 14.34 -10.11 5.02
C THR A 20 12.87 -9.79 5.15
N LEU A 21 12.47 -9.31 6.33
CA LEU A 21 11.12 -8.80 6.55
C LEU A 21 11.00 -7.39 5.97
N LEU A 22 9.95 -7.15 5.22
CA LEU A 22 9.58 -5.80 4.79
C LEU A 22 8.84 -5.08 5.92
N SER A 23 9.05 -3.78 6.07
CA SER A 23 8.22 -2.95 6.95
C SER A 23 6.80 -2.81 6.40
N GLY A 24 5.84 -2.41 7.26
CA GLY A 24 4.46 -2.22 6.82
C GLY A 24 4.34 -1.15 5.73
N ASN A 25 5.13 -0.07 5.83
CA ASN A 25 5.19 0.97 4.81
C ASN A 25 5.81 0.48 3.49
N GLN A 26 6.85 -0.37 3.54
CA GLN A 26 7.44 -0.94 2.33
C GLN A 26 6.46 -1.86 1.60
N ILE A 27 5.68 -2.64 2.36
CA ILE A 27 4.59 -3.45 1.81
C ILE A 27 3.51 -2.56 1.20
N ALA A 28 3.09 -1.50 1.90
CA ALA A 28 2.13 -0.53 1.38
C ALA A 28 2.61 0.11 0.06
N ALA A 29 3.90 0.47 -0.03
CA ALA A 29 4.49 1.07 -1.22
C ALA A 29 4.42 0.15 -2.45
N VAL A 30 4.81 -1.13 -2.31
CA VAL A 30 4.76 -2.07 -3.44
C VAL A 30 3.33 -2.39 -3.87
N LEU A 31 2.40 -2.48 -2.93
CA LEU A 31 0.98 -2.69 -3.22
C LEU A 31 0.38 -1.47 -3.93
N LEU A 32 0.61 -0.27 -3.38
CA LEU A 32 0.08 0.97 -3.93
C LEU A 32 0.60 1.23 -5.35
N ASN A 33 1.91 1.13 -5.58
CA ASN A 33 2.46 1.38 -6.90
C ASN A 33 1.86 0.43 -7.94
N TYR A 34 1.71 -0.85 -7.61
CA TYR A 34 1.07 -1.82 -8.51
C TYR A 34 -0.39 -1.46 -8.81
N ILE A 35 -1.18 -1.11 -7.78
CA ILE A 35 -2.59 -0.72 -7.94
C ILE A 35 -2.72 0.47 -8.89
N LEU A 36 -1.87 1.50 -8.71
CA LEU A 36 -1.90 2.69 -9.55
C LEU A 36 -1.41 2.40 -10.98
N THR A 37 -0.32 1.64 -11.14
CA THR A 37 0.20 1.19 -12.45
C THR A 37 -0.88 0.44 -13.23
N ALA A 38 -1.44 -0.61 -12.64
CA ALA A 38 -2.43 -1.46 -13.29
C ALA A 38 -3.70 -0.67 -13.67
N LYS A 39 -4.12 0.28 -12.83
CA LYS A 39 -5.26 1.16 -13.12
C LYS A 39 -4.97 2.14 -14.24
N ALA A 40 -3.78 2.76 -14.25
CA ALA A 40 -3.35 3.67 -15.29
C ALA A 40 -3.27 2.95 -16.64
N ASP A 41 -2.62 1.78 -16.68
CA ASP A 41 -2.50 0.94 -17.88
C ASP A 41 -3.85 0.48 -18.43
N ALA A 42 -4.80 0.19 -17.54
CA ALA A 42 -6.16 -0.18 -17.92
C ALA A 42 -7.05 1.03 -18.29
N GLY A 43 -6.58 2.27 -18.13
CA GLY A 43 -7.39 3.48 -18.33
C GLY A 43 -8.54 3.61 -17.32
N THR A 44 -8.38 3.06 -16.12
CA THR A 44 -9.39 3.04 -15.04
C THR A 44 -8.94 3.74 -13.76
N LEU A 45 -7.84 4.50 -13.83
CA LEU A 45 -7.42 5.38 -12.76
C LEU A 45 -8.40 6.57 -12.68
N PRO A 46 -9.06 6.82 -11.55
CA PRO A 46 -9.99 7.94 -11.41
C PRO A 46 -9.23 9.27 -11.34
N GLU A 47 -9.82 10.33 -11.90
CA GLU A 47 -9.23 11.68 -11.85
C GLU A 47 -9.13 12.24 -10.42
N ASN A 48 -10.04 11.83 -9.52
CA ASN A 48 -10.09 12.27 -8.13
C ASN A 48 -9.71 11.16 -7.13
N GLY A 49 -8.81 10.25 -7.51
CA GLY A 49 -8.40 9.15 -6.64
C GLY A 49 -7.67 9.61 -5.38
N ALA A 50 -7.88 8.90 -4.27
CA ALA A 50 -7.22 9.17 -3.00
C ALA A 50 -6.73 7.91 -2.27
N VAL A 51 -5.54 8.03 -1.68
CA VAL A 51 -4.95 7.11 -0.71
C VAL A 51 -5.19 7.66 0.69
N VAL A 52 -5.53 6.80 1.65
CA VAL A 52 -5.73 7.19 3.05
C VAL A 52 -4.72 6.45 3.93
N LYS A 53 -3.96 7.17 4.76
CA LYS A 53 -2.95 6.56 5.64
C LYS A 53 -3.02 7.12 7.06
N SER A 54 -2.51 6.35 8.03
CA SER A 54 -2.27 6.91 9.37
C SER A 54 -1.20 8.02 9.29
N ILE A 55 -1.31 9.03 10.16
CA ILE A 55 -0.39 10.18 10.20
C ILE A 55 1.05 9.80 10.53
N VAL A 56 1.26 8.64 11.14
CA VAL A 56 2.58 8.09 11.49
C VAL A 56 3.15 7.18 10.39
N SER A 57 2.36 6.86 9.35
CA SER A 57 2.85 6.13 8.18
C SER A 57 3.78 6.99 7.34
N SER A 58 4.75 6.34 6.72
CA SER A 58 5.79 6.97 5.90
C SER A 58 5.22 7.83 4.76
N GLU A 59 5.96 8.86 4.36
CA GLU A 59 5.67 9.65 3.16
C GLU A 59 6.01 8.93 1.86
N PHE A 60 6.52 7.70 1.93
CA PHE A 60 6.80 6.88 0.75
C PHE A 60 5.54 6.66 -0.11
N ALA A 61 4.42 6.32 0.52
CA ALA A 61 3.14 6.15 -0.17
C ALA A 61 2.64 7.48 -0.79
N THR A 62 2.90 8.61 -0.13
CA THR A 62 2.56 9.95 -0.64
C THR A 62 3.33 10.24 -1.93
N ALA A 63 4.65 10.02 -1.93
CA ALA A 63 5.49 10.24 -3.11
C ALA A 63 5.06 9.38 -4.31
N ILE A 64 4.61 8.14 -4.04
CA ILE A 64 4.04 7.26 -5.07
C ILE A 64 2.71 7.85 -5.57
N ALA A 65 1.77 8.20 -4.69
CA ALA A 65 0.48 8.74 -5.08
C ALA A 65 0.60 10.03 -5.91
N ASP A 66 1.48 10.95 -5.48
CA ASP A 66 1.75 12.22 -6.16
C ASP A 66 2.24 12.01 -7.61
N HIS A 67 3.01 10.97 -7.87
CA HIS A 67 3.48 10.64 -9.22
C HIS A 67 2.35 10.30 -10.20
N TYR A 68 1.23 9.78 -9.67
CA TYR A 68 0.03 9.46 -10.45
C TYR A 68 -1.05 10.56 -10.32
N ASP A 69 -0.70 11.74 -9.81
CA ASP A 69 -1.61 12.86 -9.54
C ASP A 69 -2.74 12.51 -8.56
N MET A 70 -2.53 11.53 -7.67
CA MET A 70 -3.52 11.05 -6.70
C MET A 70 -3.34 11.73 -5.34
N ALA A 71 -4.45 12.05 -4.68
CA ALA A 71 -4.41 12.67 -3.36
C ALA A 71 -3.96 11.68 -2.26
N THR A 72 -3.28 12.18 -1.23
CA THR A 72 -3.00 11.42 -0.01
C THR A 72 -3.61 12.12 1.21
N ILE A 73 -4.47 11.42 1.94
CA ILE A 73 -5.13 11.92 3.14
C ILE A 73 -4.54 11.23 4.37
N SER A 74 -3.92 12.02 5.24
CA SER A 74 -3.39 11.56 6.52
C SER A 74 -4.45 11.71 7.62
N VAL A 75 -4.80 10.61 8.27
CA VAL A 75 -5.75 10.56 9.40
C VAL A 75 -5.06 10.14 10.69
N LEU A 76 -5.72 10.31 11.85
CA LEU A 76 -5.18 9.83 13.12
C LEU A 76 -4.96 8.31 13.11
N THR A 77 -4.03 7.83 13.94
CA THR A 77 -3.79 6.39 14.12
C THR A 77 -5.04 5.65 14.60
N GLY A 78 -5.28 4.48 14.03
CA GLY A 78 -6.45 3.64 14.25
C GLY A 78 -7.30 3.54 12.99
N PHE A 79 -7.46 2.33 12.45
CA PHE A 79 -8.17 2.05 11.20
C PHE A 79 -9.61 2.61 11.12
N LYS A 80 -10.27 2.83 12.26
CA LYS A 80 -11.58 3.51 12.31
C LYS A 80 -11.58 4.87 11.61
N TYR A 81 -10.49 5.63 11.66
CA TYR A 81 -10.40 6.94 11.02
C TYR A 81 -10.21 6.82 9.50
N ILE A 82 -9.58 5.73 9.04
CA ILE A 82 -9.54 5.38 7.62
C ILE A 82 -10.97 5.03 7.15
N ALA A 83 -11.71 4.24 7.93
CA ALA A 83 -13.09 3.89 7.62
C ALA A 83 -14.03 5.11 7.62
N GLU A 84 -13.90 6.03 8.57
CA GLU A 84 -14.62 7.30 8.60
C GLU A 84 -14.32 8.15 7.36
N GLN A 85 -13.05 8.21 6.94
CA GLN A 85 -12.66 8.94 5.73
C GLN A 85 -13.23 8.32 4.45
N ILE A 86 -13.25 6.98 4.36
CA ILE A 86 -13.88 6.27 3.25
C ILE A 86 -15.39 6.56 3.21
N GLN A 87 -16.06 6.55 4.37
CA GLN A 87 -17.49 6.89 4.43
C GLN A 87 -17.74 8.34 3.99
N HIS A 88 -16.90 9.28 4.43
CA HIS A 88 -16.97 10.68 4.00
C HIS A 88 -16.84 10.81 2.48
N PHE A 89 -15.91 10.08 1.85
CA PHE A 89 -15.79 10.07 0.39
C PHE A 89 -17.04 9.55 -0.32
N GLU A 90 -17.65 8.49 0.20
CA GLU A 90 -18.88 7.93 -0.36
C GLU A 90 -20.10 8.83 -0.16
N ASP A 91 -20.16 9.58 0.95
CA ASP A 91 -21.27 10.48 1.25
C ASP A 91 -21.20 11.80 0.45
N THR A 92 -19.98 12.21 0.06
CA THR A 92 -19.73 13.52 -0.55
C THR A 92 -19.30 13.46 -2.02
N ASP A 93 -18.96 12.28 -2.52
CA ASP A 93 -18.33 12.06 -3.83
C ASP A 93 -17.01 12.85 -4.01
N GLU A 94 -16.37 13.29 -2.92
CA GLU A 94 -15.16 14.13 -2.98
C GLU A 94 -13.98 13.39 -3.64
N HIS A 95 -13.77 12.13 -3.28
CA HIS A 95 -12.69 11.30 -3.79
C HIS A 95 -13.12 9.87 -4.09
N SER A 96 -12.44 9.25 -5.05
CA SER A 96 -12.51 7.81 -5.28
C SER A 96 -11.46 7.10 -4.41
N PHE A 97 -11.88 6.30 -3.44
CA PHE A 97 -10.94 5.54 -2.60
C PHE A 97 -10.12 4.53 -3.43
N LEU A 98 -8.80 4.59 -3.29
CA LEU A 98 -7.86 3.70 -3.99
C LEU A 98 -7.19 2.69 -3.06
N PHE A 99 -6.76 3.14 -1.88
CA PHE A 99 -6.00 2.31 -0.94
C PHE A 99 -5.99 2.94 0.46
N GLY A 100 -6.05 2.10 1.49
CA GLY A 100 -6.03 2.50 2.89
C GLY A 100 -5.04 1.67 3.67
N PHE A 101 -4.17 2.28 4.48
CA PHE A 101 -3.22 1.50 5.28
C PHE A 101 -2.74 2.14 6.59
N GLU A 102 -2.24 1.29 7.47
CA GLU A 102 -1.43 1.66 8.64
C GLU A 102 -0.07 0.96 8.57
N GLU A 103 0.98 1.65 9.00
CA GLU A 103 2.35 1.14 9.09
C GLU A 103 2.50 -0.11 9.97
N SER A 104 1.51 -0.35 10.83
CA SER A 104 1.39 -1.53 11.70
C SER A 104 0.87 -2.80 10.99
N TYR A 105 1.10 -2.89 9.67
CA TYR A 105 0.77 -4.02 8.79
C TYR A 105 -0.71 -4.22 8.45
N GLY A 106 -1.53 -3.16 8.52
CA GLY A 106 -2.94 -3.19 8.17
C GLY A 106 -3.22 -2.52 6.81
N TYR A 107 -3.94 -3.19 5.92
CA TYR A 107 -4.18 -2.71 4.54
C TYR A 107 -5.62 -2.97 4.09
N LEU A 108 -6.10 -2.14 3.17
CA LEU A 108 -7.41 -2.25 2.54
C LEU A 108 -7.36 -1.74 1.10
N MET A 109 -7.74 -2.61 0.16
CA MET A 109 -7.76 -2.31 -1.28
C MET A 109 -9.17 -1.95 -1.76
N LYS A 110 -10.19 -2.57 -1.16
CA LYS A 110 -11.60 -2.34 -1.49
C LYS A 110 -12.41 -2.10 -0.24
N SER A 111 -13.23 -1.07 -0.26
CA SER A 111 -13.98 -0.55 0.90
C SER A 111 -15.19 -1.40 1.34
N PHE A 112 -15.37 -2.61 0.80
CA PHE A 112 -16.49 -3.48 1.20
C PHE A 112 -16.32 -3.99 2.64
N THR A 113 -15.08 -4.03 3.15
CA THR A 113 -14.81 -4.08 4.59
C THR A 113 -14.49 -2.66 5.07
N ARG A 114 -14.95 -2.34 6.28
CA ARG A 114 -14.59 -1.08 6.99
C ARG A 114 -13.46 -1.31 8.00
N ASP A 115 -12.68 -2.36 7.77
CA ASP A 115 -11.57 -2.79 8.61
C ASP A 115 -10.44 -3.30 7.72
N LYS A 116 -9.27 -3.50 8.31
CA LYS A 116 -8.12 -4.12 7.64
C LYS A 116 -8.53 -5.49 7.11
N ASP A 117 -8.01 -5.86 5.96
CA ASP A 117 -8.32 -7.15 5.35
C ASP A 117 -7.04 -7.78 4.81
N SER A 118 -6.46 -8.67 5.62
CA SER A 118 -5.23 -9.38 5.23
C SER A 118 -5.45 -10.29 4.03
N ILE A 119 -6.68 -10.78 3.83
CA ILE A 119 -6.99 -11.70 2.73
C ILE A 119 -6.90 -10.93 1.42
N GLN A 120 -7.53 -9.76 1.33
CA GLN A 120 -7.33 -8.86 0.19
C GLN A 120 -5.84 -8.56 0.02
N ALA A 121 -5.12 -8.22 1.10
CA ALA A 121 -3.71 -7.84 1.02
C ALA A 121 -2.82 -8.98 0.50
N THR A 122 -3.11 -10.21 0.92
CA THR A 122 -2.35 -11.41 0.52
C THR A 122 -2.60 -11.77 -0.93
N VAL A 123 -3.85 -11.70 -1.39
CA VAL A 123 -4.18 -11.93 -2.81
C VAL A 123 -3.51 -10.87 -3.68
N MET A 124 -3.60 -9.59 -3.28
CA MET A 124 -2.94 -8.51 -3.98
C MET A 124 -1.42 -8.69 -4.00
N LEU A 125 -0.80 -9.05 -2.87
CA LEU A 125 0.63 -9.30 -2.82
C LEU A 125 1.07 -10.45 -3.74
N ALA A 126 0.28 -11.52 -3.84
CA ALA A 126 0.56 -12.61 -4.77
C ALA A 126 0.51 -12.14 -6.24
N GLU A 127 -0.43 -11.25 -6.57
CA GLU A 127 -0.52 -10.60 -7.87
C GLU A 127 0.68 -9.69 -8.15
N VAL A 128 1.09 -8.86 -7.18
CA VAL A 128 2.32 -8.04 -7.26
C VAL A 128 3.56 -8.92 -7.48
N ALA A 129 3.68 -10.01 -6.74
CA ALA A 129 4.79 -10.95 -6.89
C ALA A 129 4.79 -11.61 -8.27
N ALA A 130 3.62 -11.97 -8.81
CA ALA A 130 3.49 -12.51 -10.15
C ALA A 130 3.84 -11.47 -11.23
N PHE A 131 3.43 -10.21 -11.04
CA PHE A 131 3.76 -9.09 -11.93
C PHE A 131 5.27 -8.88 -12.03
N TYR A 132 5.99 -8.75 -10.91
CA TYR A 132 7.45 -8.64 -10.95
C TYR A 132 8.09 -9.91 -11.50
N LYS A 133 7.57 -11.09 -11.15
CA LYS A 133 8.12 -12.35 -11.67
C LYS A 133 8.00 -12.46 -13.20
N SER A 134 6.94 -11.88 -13.79
CA SER A 134 6.76 -11.85 -15.25
C SER A 134 7.80 -10.99 -15.98
N GLN A 135 8.50 -10.12 -15.24
CA GLN A 135 9.60 -9.27 -15.71
C GLN A 135 10.97 -9.83 -15.30
N ASP A 136 11.02 -11.09 -14.87
CA ASP A 136 12.20 -11.75 -14.29
C ASP A 136 12.76 -11.07 -13.02
N MET A 137 11.91 -10.29 -12.33
CA MET A 137 12.25 -9.60 -11.09
C MET A 137 11.69 -10.31 -9.86
N THR A 138 12.30 -10.02 -8.71
CA THR A 138 11.75 -10.36 -7.38
C THR A 138 11.00 -9.17 -6.78
N LEU A 139 10.23 -9.42 -5.72
CA LEU A 139 9.60 -8.33 -4.96
C LEU A 139 10.65 -7.40 -4.31
N TYR A 140 11.83 -7.92 -3.98
CA TYR A 140 12.94 -7.11 -3.49
C TYR A 140 13.44 -6.15 -4.57
N ASP A 141 13.62 -6.63 -5.81
CA ASP A 141 14.05 -5.79 -6.94
C ASP A 141 13.02 -4.68 -7.20
N GLY A 142 11.72 -5.04 -7.19
CA GLY A 142 10.64 -4.06 -7.31
C GLY A 142 10.70 -2.98 -6.21
N LEU A 143 10.95 -3.38 -4.95
CA LEU A 143 11.13 -2.41 -3.87
C LEU A 143 12.36 -1.50 -4.08
N GLN A 144 13.48 -2.06 -4.58
CA GLN A 144 14.67 -1.25 -4.90
C GLN A 144 14.39 -0.24 -6.02
N GLU A 145 13.60 -0.61 -7.03
CA GLU A 145 13.19 0.32 -8.09
C GLU A 145 12.33 1.47 -7.54
N LEU A 146 11.39 1.17 -6.64
CA LEU A 146 10.59 2.22 -5.99
C LEU A 146 11.46 3.19 -5.19
N PHE A 147 12.47 2.69 -4.46
CA PHE A 147 13.42 3.57 -3.78
C PHE A 147 14.24 4.42 -4.76
N ALA A 148 14.66 3.85 -5.88
CA ALA A 148 15.39 4.59 -6.91
C ALA A 148 14.52 5.67 -7.58
N GLN A 149 13.22 5.40 -7.76
CA GLN A 149 12.29 6.29 -8.45
C GLN A 149 11.75 7.41 -7.54
N TYR A 150 11.35 7.07 -6.32
CA TYR A 150 10.64 7.97 -5.41
C TYR A 150 11.50 8.50 -4.25
N GLY A 151 12.71 7.96 -4.11
CA GLY A 151 13.63 8.30 -3.04
C GLY A 151 13.63 7.27 -1.91
N TYR A 152 14.58 7.42 -1.00
CA TYR A 152 14.74 6.56 0.17
C TYR A 152 13.98 7.16 1.36
N PHE A 153 13.16 6.34 2.00
CA PHE A 153 12.38 6.72 3.17
C PHE A 153 12.88 5.87 4.33
N ASP A 154 13.56 6.53 5.27
CA ASP A 154 14.03 5.87 6.49
C ASP A 154 12.91 5.88 7.54
N GLU A 155 12.81 4.77 8.25
CA GLU A 155 11.79 4.55 9.27
C GLU A 155 12.51 4.23 10.57
N GLU A 156 12.71 5.23 11.44
CA GLU A 156 13.16 5.00 12.81
C GLU A 156 12.07 4.24 13.58
N THR A 157 12.12 2.90 13.48
CA THR A 157 11.42 2.05 14.42
C THR A 157 12.36 1.85 15.61
N ASN A 158 12.23 2.73 16.62
CA ASN A 158 12.77 2.45 17.94
C ASN A 158 12.07 1.20 18.50
N GLN A 159 12.61 0.01 18.23
CA GLN A 159 12.27 -1.22 18.93
C GLN A 159 13.07 -1.32 20.23
#